data_AF-T1AEL3-F1
#
_entry.id   AF-T1AEL3-F1
#
_cell.length_a   1.000
_cell.length_b   1.000
_cell.length_c   1.000
_cell.angle_alpha   90.00
_cell.angle_beta   90.00
_cell.angle_gamma   90.00
#
_symmetry.space_group_name_H-M   'P 1'
#
loop_
_entity.id
_entity.type
_entity.pdbx_description
1 polymer ?
#
loop_
_entity_poly.entity_id
_entity_poly.type
_entity_poly.pdbx_seq_one_letter_code
_entity_poly.pdbx_strand_id
1 'polypeptide(L)'
;MASGYGSDQLLARLTENESALVGVCNLLTGAVTSKRRITPAGEWLLDNFHLIEEQIRTAKRHLPKGYSLELPCLASGPSAGYPRVYAIALELIRHGDGRVDTESLCNFVTSYQTVTDLKLGELWAIPIMLRLAVIENLRRVSIRIAARWHERDRADSWADKMTETAEKDPKSLILVISDMARSNPPMVSPFVSELARRLRGRGPALALPLTWIDQSLSESGQTIDQLVQSENQQQAGDQVSISNCIGSLRVLVAMDWQEFVENMSVVE
;
A
#
# COMPACT_ATOMS: atom_id res chain seq x y z
N MET A 1 -19.78 -24.88 19.98
CA MET A 1 -18.76 -24.15 20.75
C MET A 1 -17.44 -24.91 20.63
N ALA A 2 -16.44 -24.32 19.99
CA ALA A 2 -15.07 -24.80 20.01
C ALA A 2 -14.18 -23.59 20.26
N SER A 3 -13.68 -23.47 21.48
CA SER A 3 -12.74 -22.45 21.93
C SER A 3 -11.34 -22.79 21.41
N GLY A 4 -11.00 -22.30 20.21
CA GLY A 4 -9.63 -22.34 19.71
C GLY A 4 -8.86 -21.15 20.24
N TYR A 5 -7.91 -21.39 21.14
CA TYR A 5 -6.94 -20.38 21.58
C TYR A 5 -6.08 -19.96 20.39
N GLY A 6 -6.12 -18.68 20.00
CA GLY A 6 -5.44 -18.16 18.81
C GLY A 6 -3.93 -18.03 18.98
N SER A 7 -3.14 -18.68 18.13
CA SER A 7 -1.68 -18.54 18.10
C SER A 7 -1.21 -17.09 17.94
N ASP A 8 0.01 -16.78 18.39
CA ASP A 8 0.68 -15.44 18.35
C ASP A 8 1.05 -14.98 16.91
N GLN A 9 0.12 -15.14 15.97
CA GLN A 9 0.26 -14.81 14.55
C GLN A 9 0.32 -13.30 14.34
N LEU A 10 -0.33 -12.50 15.19
CA LEU A 10 -0.37 -11.05 15.07
C LEU A 10 1.00 -10.41 15.29
N LEU A 11 1.79 -10.90 16.24
CA LEU A 11 3.13 -10.39 16.48
C LEU A 11 4.08 -10.77 15.33
N ALA A 12 4.05 -12.03 14.89
CA ALA A 12 4.82 -12.47 13.72
C ALA A 12 4.46 -11.65 12.48
N ARG A 13 3.15 -11.42 12.26
CA ARG A 13 2.67 -10.61 11.15
C ARG A 13 3.08 -9.16 11.23
N LEU A 14 3.10 -8.57 12.43
CA LEU A 14 3.60 -7.23 12.66
C LEU A 14 5.10 -7.12 12.30
N THR A 15 5.90 -8.13 12.62
CA THR A 15 7.33 -8.19 12.23
C THR A 15 7.51 -8.30 10.72
N GLU A 16 6.69 -9.09 10.02
CA GLU A 16 6.69 -9.15 8.56
C GLU A 16 6.30 -7.80 7.94
N ASN A 17 5.28 -7.14 8.51
CA ASN A 17 4.82 -5.82 8.08
C ASN A 17 5.93 -4.77 8.23
N GLU A 18 6.59 -4.73 9.37
CA GLU A 18 7.74 -3.86 9.62
C GLU A 18 8.87 -4.11 8.61
N SER A 19 9.25 -5.37 8.41
CA SER A 19 10.34 -5.74 7.49
C SER A 19 10.07 -5.29 6.06
N ALA A 20 8.83 -5.48 5.59
CA ALA A 20 8.41 -5.04 4.27
C ALA A 20 8.38 -3.50 4.15
N LEU A 21 7.88 -2.79 5.16
CA LEU A 21 7.84 -1.32 5.17
C LEU A 21 9.25 -0.72 5.16
N VAL A 22 10.16 -1.25 5.98
CA VAL A 22 11.59 -0.87 5.98
C VAL A 22 12.21 -1.13 4.61
N GLY A 23 11.95 -2.29 4.00
CA GLY A 23 12.46 -2.62 2.67
C GLY A 23 12.01 -1.64 1.58
N VAL A 24 10.74 -1.26 1.58
CA VAL A 24 10.21 -0.25 0.64
C VAL A 24 10.83 1.13 0.89
N CYS A 25 10.98 1.55 2.15
CA CYS A 25 11.59 2.83 2.45
C CYS A 25 13.05 2.89 2.00
N ASN A 26 13.83 1.84 2.26
CA ASN A 26 15.21 1.75 1.78
C ASN A 26 15.31 1.82 0.25
N LEU A 27 14.40 1.15 -0.46
CA LEU A 27 14.30 1.22 -1.92
C LEU A 27 14.07 2.66 -2.39
N LEU A 28 13.08 3.35 -1.84
CA LEU A 28 12.72 4.70 -2.23
C LEU A 28 13.80 5.73 -1.84
N THR A 29 14.44 5.57 -0.68
CA THR A 29 15.60 6.39 -0.29
C THR A 29 16.78 6.22 -1.25
N GLY A 30 17.04 4.98 -1.69
CA GLY A 30 18.05 4.69 -2.71
C GLY A 30 17.74 5.35 -4.05
N ALA A 31 16.46 5.38 -4.44
CA ALA A 31 15.98 6.06 -5.65
C ALA A 31 16.24 7.58 -5.57
N VAL A 32 15.85 8.22 -4.47
CA VAL A 32 16.07 9.65 -4.24
C VAL A 32 17.56 9.99 -4.25
N THR A 33 18.39 9.18 -3.58
CA THR A 33 19.85 9.33 -3.56
C THR A 33 20.45 9.25 -4.96
N SER A 34 19.92 8.37 -5.80
CA SER A 34 20.31 8.20 -7.21
C SER A 34 19.69 9.25 -8.14
N LYS A 35 19.03 10.28 -7.60
CA LYS A 35 18.31 11.33 -8.34
C LYS A 35 17.21 10.80 -9.26
N ARG A 36 16.70 9.58 -8.99
CA ARG A 36 15.50 9.05 -9.64
C ARG A 36 14.27 9.69 -9.01
N ARG A 37 13.23 9.91 -9.82
CA ARG A 37 11.95 10.44 -9.33
C ARG A 37 11.18 9.35 -8.59
N ILE A 38 10.59 9.71 -7.46
CA ILE A 38 9.61 8.89 -6.76
C ILE A 38 8.21 9.50 -6.94
N THR A 39 7.17 8.71 -6.68
CA THR A 39 5.79 9.20 -6.76
C THR A 39 5.44 10.02 -5.52
N PRO A 40 4.42 10.90 -5.57
CA PRO A 40 3.95 11.63 -4.39
C PRO A 40 3.58 10.70 -3.22
N ALA A 41 3.02 9.52 -3.50
CA ALA A 41 2.73 8.52 -2.48
C ALA A 41 4.00 7.96 -1.81
N GLY A 42 5.08 7.77 -2.60
CA GLY A 42 6.39 7.36 -2.08
C GLY A 42 7.06 8.45 -1.24
N GLU A 43 6.97 9.71 -1.66
CA GLU A 43 7.45 10.86 -0.87
C GLU A 43 6.72 10.94 0.47
N TRP A 44 5.39 10.89 0.43
CA TRP A 44 4.57 10.95 1.64
C TRP A 44 4.86 9.79 2.61
N LEU A 45 5.13 8.59 2.09
CA LEU A 45 5.54 7.44 2.91
C LEU A 45 6.88 7.70 3.62
N LEU A 46 7.89 8.21 2.91
CA LEU A 46 9.20 8.52 3.48
C LEU A 46 9.12 9.63 4.54
N ASP A 47 8.41 10.72 4.23
CA ASP A 47 8.25 11.87 5.13
C ASP A 47 7.61 11.46 6.47
N ASN A 48 6.69 10.50 6.44
CA ASN A 48 5.96 10.03 7.61
C ASN A 48 6.49 8.72 8.20
N PHE A 49 7.63 8.19 7.71
CA PHE A 49 8.11 6.88 8.14
C PHE A 49 8.40 6.81 9.65
N HIS A 50 8.91 7.90 10.24
CA HIS A 50 9.15 8.01 11.67
C HIS A 50 7.89 7.76 12.52
N LEU A 51 6.71 8.23 12.07
CA LEU A 51 5.43 7.97 12.72
C LEU A 51 5.08 6.49 12.64
N ILE A 52 5.26 5.87 11.47
CA ILE A 52 4.96 4.45 11.26
C ILE A 52 5.83 3.58 12.18
N GLU A 53 7.14 3.88 12.27
CA GLU A 53 8.04 3.17 13.18
C GLU A 53 7.58 3.28 14.64
N GLU A 54 7.16 4.47 15.07
CA GLU A 54 6.69 4.66 16.45
C GLU A 54 5.40 3.89 16.73
N GLN A 55 4.49 3.82 15.76
CA GLN A 55 3.28 3.00 15.88
C GLN A 55 3.60 1.50 15.91
N ILE A 56 4.59 1.03 15.15
CA ILE A 56 5.05 -0.37 15.22
C ILE A 56 5.66 -0.67 16.59
N ARG A 57 6.52 0.20 17.12
CA ARG A 57 7.10 0.05 18.47
C ARG A 57 6.01 0.02 19.54
N THR A 58 5.04 0.92 19.45
CA THR A 58 3.89 0.97 20.35
C THR A 58 3.06 -0.31 20.27
N ALA A 59 2.78 -0.80 19.05
CA ALA A 59 2.04 -2.04 18.84
C ALA A 59 2.75 -3.25 19.47
N LYS A 60 4.07 -3.37 19.29
CA LYS A 60 4.86 -4.44 19.93
C LYS A 60 4.83 -4.39 21.46
N ARG A 61 4.79 -3.19 22.05
CA ARG A 61 4.71 -3.01 23.51
C ARG A 61 3.34 -3.38 24.06
N HIS A 62 2.27 -3.02 23.35
CA HIS A 62 0.88 -3.25 23.78
C HIS A 62 0.33 -4.61 23.35
N LEU A 63 1.09 -5.38 22.58
CA LEU A 63 0.76 -6.75 22.16
C LEU A 63 1.80 -7.74 22.74
N PRO A 64 1.83 -7.96 24.07
CA PRO A 64 2.71 -8.96 24.66
C PRO A 64 2.34 -10.37 24.19
N LYS A 65 3.30 -11.29 24.24
CA LYS A 65 3.09 -12.69 23.88
C LYS A 65 1.89 -13.27 24.63
N GLY A 66 0.94 -13.82 23.87
CA GLY A 66 -0.26 -14.43 24.42
C GLY A 66 -1.44 -13.48 24.66
N TYR A 67 -1.31 -12.17 24.45
CA TYR A 67 -2.43 -11.23 24.53
C TYR A 67 -3.60 -11.65 23.61
N SER A 68 -3.27 -12.12 22.40
CA SER A 68 -4.27 -12.59 21.43
C SER A 68 -4.97 -13.89 21.84
N LEU A 69 -4.41 -14.67 22.77
CA LEU A 69 -5.01 -15.92 23.26
C LEU A 69 -6.21 -15.65 24.19
N GLU A 70 -6.26 -14.48 24.82
CA GLU A 70 -7.32 -14.10 25.76
C GLU A 70 -8.58 -13.55 25.06
N LEU A 71 -8.49 -13.30 23.75
CA LEU A 71 -9.58 -12.72 22.96
C LEU A 71 -10.38 -13.79 22.20
N PRO A 72 -11.72 -13.63 22.07
CA PRO A 72 -12.53 -14.50 21.25
C PRO A 72 -12.04 -14.54 19.80
N CYS A 73 -11.68 -15.74 19.33
CA CYS A 73 -11.19 -15.95 17.96
C CYS A 73 -12.30 -16.46 17.04
N LEU A 74 -12.20 -16.12 15.75
CA LEU A 74 -13.10 -16.63 14.73
C LEU A 74 -12.80 -18.10 14.41
N ALA A 75 -13.84 -18.91 14.33
CA ALA A 75 -13.72 -20.35 14.04
C ALA A 75 -13.68 -20.68 12.54
N SER A 76 -14.13 -19.78 11.68
CA SER A 76 -14.25 -20.00 10.24
C SER A 76 -14.09 -18.70 9.44
N GLY A 77 -13.91 -18.83 8.12
CA GLY A 77 -13.74 -17.71 7.19
C GLY A 77 -12.28 -17.27 7.01
N PRO A 78 -12.05 -16.19 6.25
CA PRO A 78 -10.69 -15.73 5.90
C PRO A 78 -9.82 -15.34 7.10
N SER A 79 -10.45 -14.99 8.23
CA SER A 79 -9.79 -14.59 9.47
C SER A 79 -9.88 -15.67 10.56
N ALA A 80 -10.13 -16.94 10.18
CA ALA A 80 -10.14 -18.05 11.14
C ALA A 80 -8.81 -18.12 11.91
N GLY A 81 -8.91 -18.28 13.24
CA GLY A 81 -7.75 -18.30 14.13
C GLY A 81 -7.24 -16.92 14.58
N TYR A 82 -7.79 -15.82 14.04
CA TYR A 82 -7.53 -14.47 14.53
C TYR A 82 -8.61 -14.00 15.53
N PRO A 83 -8.27 -13.09 16.45
CA PRO A 83 -9.26 -12.40 17.28
C PRO A 83 -10.35 -11.76 16.42
N ARG A 84 -11.61 -11.92 16.79
CA ARG A 84 -12.76 -11.30 16.10
C ARG A 84 -12.60 -9.78 15.97
N VAL A 85 -12.08 -9.13 17.01
CA VAL A 85 -11.82 -7.68 17.03
C VAL A 85 -10.80 -7.27 15.98
N TYR A 86 -9.83 -8.14 15.66
CA TYR A 86 -8.90 -7.90 14.56
C TYR A 86 -9.60 -7.95 13.20
N ALA A 87 -10.51 -8.91 13.00
CA ALA A 87 -11.29 -8.98 11.77
C ALA A 87 -12.21 -7.75 11.59
N ILE A 88 -12.81 -7.27 12.68
CA ILE A 88 -13.58 -6.02 12.70
C ILE A 88 -12.70 -4.84 12.27
N ALA A 89 -11.51 -4.72 12.86
CA ALA A 89 -10.56 -3.66 12.50
C ALA A 89 -10.14 -3.73 11.03
N LEU A 90 -9.85 -4.92 10.50
CA LEU A 90 -9.53 -5.11 9.09
C LEU A 90 -10.68 -4.67 8.18
N GLU A 91 -11.92 -5.00 8.54
CA GLU A 91 -13.09 -4.67 7.71
C GLU A 91 -13.37 -3.17 7.70
N LEU A 92 -13.23 -2.50 8.86
CA LEU A 92 -13.31 -1.04 8.94
C LEU A 92 -12.29 -0.37 8.01
N ILE A 93 -11.05 -0.84 8.05
CA ILE A 93 -9.95 -0.32 7.22
C ILE A 93 -10.18 -0.57 5.73
N ARG A 94 -10.77 -1.71 5.36
CA ARG A 94 -11.10 -2.03 3.97
C ARG A 94 -12.20 -1.14 3.41
N HIS A 95 -13.25 -0.88 4.20
CA HIS A 95 -14.35 -0.02 3.77
C HIS A 95 -13.97 1.48 3.74
N GLY A 96 -13.09 1.91 4.65
CA GLY A 96 -12.63 3.30 4.73
C GLY A 96 -11.43 3.64 3.85
N ASP A 97 -10.92 2.72 3.01
CA ASP A 97 -9.62 2.84 2.32
C ASP A 97 -8.49 3.33 3.24
N GLY A 98 -8.37 2.70 4.41
CA GLY A 98 -7.38 3.07 5.41
C GLY A 98 -7.75 4.25 6.31
N ARG A 99 -8.88 4.93 6.07
CA ARG A 99 -9.36 6.04 6.89
C ARG A 99 -10.14 5.54 8.10
N VAL A 100 -9.75 6.04 9.26
CA VAL A 100 -10.43 5.88 10.54
C VAL A 100 -10.58 7.27 11.13
N ASP A 101 -11.82 7.64 11.42
CA ASP A 101 -12.15 8.77 12.27
C ASP A 101 -13.05 8.30 13.41
N THR A 102 -13.12 9.08 14.48
CA THR A 102 -13.82 8.70 15.71
C THR A 102 -15.30 8.38 15.45
N GLU A 103 -15.97 9.20 14.63
CA GLU A 103 -17.39 9.03 14.32
C GLU A 103 -17.64 7.74 13.52
N SER A 104 -16.88 7.49 12.46
CA SER A 104 -17.00 6.27 11.66
C SER A 104 -16.71 5.01 12.48
N LEU A 105 -15.74 5.05 13.39
CA LEU A 105 -15.46 3.94 14.29
C LEU A 105 -16.63 3.66 15.24
N CYS A 106 -17.16 4.69 15.90
CA CYS A 106 -18.31 4.55 16.81
C CYS A 106 -19.53 4.00 16.07
N ASN A 107 -19.84 4.52 14.89
CA ASN A 107 -20.96 4.07 14.07
C ASN A 107 -20.80 2.60 13.63
N PHE A 108 -19.57 2.22 13.24
CA PHE A 108 -19.28 0.85 12.84
C PHE A 108 -19.47 -0.13 14.01
N VAL A 109 -18.92 0.19 15.18
CA VAL A 109 -19.03 -0.66 16.38
C VAL A 109 -20.47 -0.74 16.86
N THR A 110 -21.18 0.38 16.89
CA THR A 110 -22.62 0.41 17.22
C THR A 110 -23.42 -0.50 16.28
N SER A 111 -23.17 -0.40 14.97
CA SER A 111 -23.84 -1.25 13.98
C SER A 111 -23.49 -2.73 14.18
N TYR A 112 -22.24 -3.06 14.46
CA TYR A 112 -21.81 -4.43 14.72
C TYR A 112 -22.52 -5.04 15.96
N GLN A 113 -22.60 -4.27 17.04
CA GLN A 113 -23.22 -4.72 18.29
C GLN A 113 -24.73 -4.97 18.18
N THR A 114 -25.41 -4.44 17.15
CA THR A 114 -26.82 -4.82 16.87
C THR A 114 -27.00 -6.31 16.55
N VAL A 115 -25.93 -7.00 16.15
CA VAL A 115 -25.93 -8.43 15.83
C VAL A 115 -25.26 -9.23 16.95
N THR A 116 -24.14 -8.75 17.49
CA THR A 116 -23.41 -9.45 18.56
C THR A 116 -22.62 -8.47 19.41
N ASP A 117 -22.90 -8.46 20.71
CA ASP A 117 -22.21 -7.61 21.68
C ASP A 117 -20.73 -7.96 21.79
N LEU A 118 -19.89 -6.92 21.89
CA LEU A 118 -18.47 -7.07 22.18
C LEU A 118 -18.27 -7.07 23.69
N LYS A 119 -17.40 -7.97 24.16
CA LYS A 119 -17.00 -7.98 25.56
C LYS A 119 -16.19 -6.74 25.91
N LEU A 120 -16.17 -6.35 27.18
CA LEU A 120 -15.34 -5.24 27.66
C LEU A 120 -13.85 -5.38 27.25
N GLY A 121 -13.29 -6.59 27.37
CA GLY A 121 -11.92 -6.87 26.92
C GLY A 121 -11.72 -6.75 25.40
N GLU A 122 -12.77 -6.97 24.61
CA GLU A 122 -12.74 -6.79 23.16
C GLU A 122 -12.77 -5.31 22.78
N LEU A 123 -13.57 -4.49 23.48
CA LEU A 123 -13.59 -3.04 23.31
C LEU A 123 -12.21 -2.42 23.64
N TRP A 124 -11.59 -2.85 24.74
CA TRP A 124 -10.22 -2.45 25.10
C TRP A 124 -9.14 -2.94 24.12
N ALA A 125 -9.43 -3.96 23.31
CA ALA A 125 -8.52 -4.44 22.28
C ALA A 125 -8.65 -3.68 20.94
N ILE A 126 -9.75 -2.96 20.69
CA ILE A 126 -9.95 -2.16 19.46
C ILE A 126 -8.75 -1.23 19.13
N PRO A 127 -8.17 -0.46 20.08
CA PRO A 127 -7.05 0.43 19.78
C PRO A 127 -5.85 -0.28 19.17
N ILE A 128 -5.46 -1.43 19.74
CA ILE A 128 -4.32 -2.20 19.23
C ILE A 128 -4.68 -2.89 17.92
N MET A 129 -5.90 -3.42 17.79
CA MET A 129 -6.34 -4.09 16.56
C MET A 129 -6.42 -3.14 15.36
N LEU A 130 -6.92 -1.92 15.55
CA LEU A 130 -6.92 -0.89 14.51
C LEU A 130 -5.52 -0.50 14.10
N ARG A 131 -4.61 -0.35 15.06
CA ARG A 131 -3.20 -0.05 14.77
C ARG A 131 -2.56 -1.13 13.90
N LEU A 132 -2.77 -2.40 14.24
CA LEU A 132 -2.29 -3.53 13.43
C LEU A 132 -2.91 -3.53 12.03
N ALA A 133 -4.21 -3.28 11.92
CA ALA A 133 -4.92 -3.24 10.64
C ALA A 133 -4.46 -2.08 9.74
N VAL A 134 -4.20 -0.89 10.29
CA VAL A 134 -3.64 0.25 9.55
C VAL A 134 -2.22 -0.06 9.07
N ILE A 135 -1.37 -0.68 9.91
CA ILE A 135 -0.01 -1.09 9.53
C ILE A 135 -0.04 -2.14 8.41
N GLU A 136 -0.94 -3.12 8.48
CA GLU A 136 -1.17 -4.10 7.42
C GLU A 136 -1.57 -3.42 6.10
N ASN A 137 -2.45 -2.42 6.16
CA ASN A 137 -2.86 -1.63 5.01
C ASN A 137 -1.69 -0.85 4.41
N LEU A 138 -0.90 -0.18 5.25
CA LEU A 138 0.32 0.53 4.86
C LEU A 138 1.29 -0.40 4.16
N ARG A 139 1.53 -1.61 4.68
CA ARG A 139 2.38 -2.60 4.01
C ARG A 139 1.85 -2.90 2.60
N ARG A 140 0.55 -3.19 2.47
CA ARG A 140 -0.08 -3.53 1.17
C ARG A 140 0.11 -2.42 0.14
N VAL A 141 -0.14 -1.17 0.53
CA VAL A 141 0.02 -0.01 -0.37
C VAL A 141 1.50 0.24 -0.67
N SER A 142 2.39 0.13 0.31
CA SER A 142 3.82 0.36 0.13
C SER A 142 4.47 -0.64 -0.82
N ILE A 143 4.13 -1.93 -0.73
CA ILE A 143 4.62 -2.95 -1.67
C ILE A 143 4.15 -2.65 -3.10
N ARG A 144 2.90 -2.18 -3.26
CA ARG A 144 2.37 -1.80 -4.56
C ARG A 144 3.13 -0.60 -5.14
N ILE A 145 3.44 0.41 -4.32
CA ILE A 145 4.27 1.56 -4.71
C ILE A 145 5.66 1.08 -5.16
N ALA A 146 6.31 0.18 -4.42
CA ALA A 146 7.62 -0.36 -4.77
C ALA A 146 7.61 -1.16 -6.09
N ALA A 147 6.60 -2.00 -6.30
CA ALA A 147 6.45 -2.74 -7.54
C ALA A 147 6.31 -1.80 -8.75
N ARG A 148 5.46 -0.76 -8.65
CA ARG A 148 5.34 0.24 -9.72
C ARG A 148 6.61 1.05 -9.93
N TRP A 149 7.35 1.34 -8.85
CA TRP A 149 8.64 2.03 -8.95
C TRP A 149 9.63 1.23 -9.80
N HIS A 150 9.73 -0.09 -9.61
CA HIS A 150 10.61 -0.94 -10.42
C HIS A 150 10.26 -0.88 -11.91
N GLU A 151 8.98 -0.88 -12.26
CA GLU A 151 8.54 -0.77 -13.66
C GLU A 151 8.86 0.60 -14.26
N ARG A 152 8.75 1.66 -13.46
CA ARG A 152 9.15 3.02 -13.88
C ARG A 152 10.66 3.14 -14.05
N ASP A 153 11.46 2.59 -13.14
CA ASP A 153 12.93 2.62 -13.25
C ASP A 153 13.43 1.81 -14.46
N ARG A 154 12.74 0.70 -14.79
CA ARG A 154 12.98 -0.05 -16.02
C ARG A 154 12.67 0.79 -17.26
N ALA A 155 11.54 1.51 -17.29
CA ALA A 155 11.18 2.41 -18.37
C ALA A 155 12.17 3.58 -18.51
N ASP A 156 12.56 4.20 -17.39
CA ASP A 156 13.56 5.26 -17.34
C ASP A 156 14.89 4.79 -17.92
N SER A 157 15.34 3.59 -17.56
CA SER A 157 16.59 3.01 -18.08
C SER A 157 16.57 2.79 -19.60
N TRP A 158 15.44 2.37 -20.17
CA TRP A 158 15.29 2.28 -21.62
C TRP A 158 15.21 3.65 -22.28
N ALA A 159 14.47 4.59 -21.68
CA ALA A 159 14.37 5.95 -22.18
C ALA A 159 15.73 6.67 -22.18
N ASP A 160 16.55 6.49 -21.14
CA ASP A 160 17.91 7.00 -21.03
C ASP A 160 18.77 6.49 -22.20
N LYS A 161 18.80 5.15 -22.41
CA LYS A 161 19.53 4.52 -23.53
C LYS A 161 19.07 5.02 -24.90
N MET A 162 17.75 5.12 -25.10
CA MET A 162 17.18 5.59 -26.37
C MET A 162 17.52 7.05 -26.64
N THR A 163 17.43 7.91 -25.62
CA THR A 163 17.73 9.34 -25.73
C THR A 163 19.21 9.55 -26.03
N GLU A 164 20.09 8.89 -25.28
CA GLU A 164 21.54 8.96 -25.50
C GLU A 164 21.94 8.47 -26.90
N THR A 165 21.34 7.36 -27.35
CA THR A 165 21.61 6.81 -28.69
C THR A 165 21.06 7.73 -29.77
N ALA A 166 19.86 8.29 -29.61
CA ALA A 166 19.29 9.24 -30.56
C ALA A 166 20.14 10.52 -30.70
N GLU A 167 20.84 10.93 -29.64
CA GLU A 167 21.74 12.09 -29.67
C GLU A 167 23.11 11.77 -30.26
N LYS A 168 23.71 10.63 -29.90
CA LYS A 168 25.11 10.30 -30.26
C LYS A 168 25.25 9.48 -31.54
N ASP A 169 24.35 8.52 -31.77
CA ASP A 169 24.35 7.64 -32.93
C ASP A 169 22.93 7.22 -33.32
N PRO A 170 22.17 8.11 -34.00
CA PRO A 170 20.76 7.87 -34.33
C PRO A 170 20.51 6.58 -35.11
N LYS A 171 21.50 6.10 -35.88
CA LYS A 171 21.38 4.89 -36.70
C LYS A 171 21.30 3.63 -35.84
N SER A 172 21.92 3.65 -34.66
CA SER A 172 21.92 2.54 -33.71
C SER A 172 20.67 2.48 -32.84
N LEU A 173 19.77 3.48 -32.90
CA LEU A 173 18.54 3.51 -32.10
C LEU A 173 17.64 2.29 -32.34
N ILE A 174 17.60 1.79 -33.58
CA ILE A 174 16.83 0.59 -33.94
C ILE A 174 17.30 -0.65 -33.18
N LEU A 175 18.60 -0.75 -32.87
CA LEU A 175 19.16 -1.86 -32.10
C LEU A 175 18.69 -1.79 -30.65
N VAL A 176 18.67 -0.59 -30.05
CA VAL A 176 18.16 -0.38 -28.68
C VAL A 176 16.68 -0.72 -28.57
N ILE A 177 15.86 -0.32 -29.55
CA ILE A 177 14.44 -0.69 -29.61
C ILE A 177 14.29 -2.21 -29.72
N SER A 178 15.09 -2.85 -30.57
CA SER A 178 15.06 -4.30 -30.75
C SER A 178 15.48 -5.06 -29.47
N ASP A 179 16.49 -4.57 -28.76
CA ASP A 179 16.92 -5.13 -27.48
C ASP A 179 15.84 -4.97 -26.40
N MET A 180 15.16 -3.82 -26.37
CA MET A 180 14.02 -3.60 -25.50
C MET A 180 12.90 -4.59 -25.82
N ALA A 181 12.51 -4.72 -27.08
CA ALA A 181 11.47 -5.66 -27.52
C ALA A 181 11.81 -7.11 -27.13
N ARG A 182 13.07 -7.53 -27.34
CA ARG A 182 13.56 -8.86 -26.95
C ARG A 182 13.55 -9.08 -25.43
N SER A 183 13.71 -8.03 -24.62
CA SER A 183 13.62 -8.13 -23.16
C SER A 183 12.20 -8.38 -22.64
N ASN A 184 11.20 -8.36 -23.53
CA ASN A 184 9.79 -8.56 -23.25
C ASN A 184 9.30 -7.77 -22.00
N PRO A 185 9.36 -6.43 -22.04
CA PRO A 185 8.95 -5.62 -20.89
C PRO A 185 7.45 -5.79 -20.61
N PRO A 186 7.05 -5.78 -19.32
CA PRO A 186 5.65 -5.87 -18.98
C PRO A 186 4.95 -4.60 -19.50
N MET A 187 3.96 -4.79 -20.38
CA MET A 187 3.14 -3.72 -20.94
C MET A 187 2.10 -3.21 -19.92
N VAL A 188 2.59 -2.85 -18.74
CA VAL A 188 1.79 -2.38 -17.61
C VAL A 188 1.80 -0.86 -17.52
N SER A 189 0.80 -0.30 -16.84
CA SER A 189 0.59 1.16 -16.75
C SER A 189 1.83 1.96 -16.31
N PRO A 190 2.63 1.55 -15.30
CA PRO A 190 3.75 2.38 -14.85
C PRO A 190 4.88 2.42 -15.88
N PHE A 191 5.17 1.28 -16.52
CA PHE A 191 6.21 1.18 -17.55
C PHE A 191 5.84 2.02 -18.78
N VAL A 192 4.63 1.79 -19.33
CA VAL A 192 4.18 2.47 -20.55
C VAL A 192 4.03 3.97 -20.32
N SER A 193 3.43 4.38 -19.19
CA SER A 193 3.23 5.79 -18.88
C SER A 193 4.56 6.53 -18.74
N GLU A 194 5.53 5.95 -18.02
CA GLU A 194 6.85 6.55 -17.83
C GLU A 194 7.63 6.63 -19.15
N LEU A 195 7.66 5.55 -19.93
CA LEU A 195 8.34 5.52 -21.22
C LEU A 195 7.71 6.51 -22.20
N ALA A 196 6.38 6.55 -22.29
CA ALA A 196 5.67 7.53 -23.12
C ALA A 196 5.97 8.96 -22.71
N ARG A 197 5.94 9.26 -21.40
CA ARG A 197 6.26 10.58 -20.84
C ARG A 197 7.68 11.02 -21.17
N ARG A 198 8.65 10.10 -21.15
CA ARG A 198 10.06 10.40 -21.43
C ARG A 198 10.35 10.65 -22.90
N LEU A 199 9.67 9.94 -23.80
CA LEU A 199 9.95 9.97 -25.24
C LEU A 199 9.08 10.94 -26.04
N ARG A 200 7.83 11.20 -25.61
CA ARG A 200 6.92 12.12 -26.31
C ARG A 200 7.54 13.52 -26.41
N GLY A 201 7.48 14.11 -27.60
CA GLY A 201 7.94 15.48 -27.86
C GLY A 201 9.46 15.66 -27.98
N ARG A 202 10.27 14.58 -27.95
CA ARG A 202 11.73 14.65 -28.05
C ARG A 202 12.31 14.46 -29.46
N GLY A 203 11.49 14.68 -30.49
CA GLY A 203 11.89 14.64 -31.90
C GLY A 203 11.51 13.36 -32.64
N PRO A 204 11.66 13.35 -33.98
CA PRO A 204 11.13 12.30 -34.85
C PRO A 204 11.80 10.93 -34.65
N ALA A 205 13.07 10.90 -34.25
CA ALA A 205 13.79 9.64 -33.99
C ALA A 205 13.12 8.82 -32.87
N LEU A 206 12.56 9.48 -31.85
CA LEU A 206 11.90 8.84 -30.71
C LEU A 206 10.41 8.56 -30.93
N ALA A 207 9.89 8.78 -32.14
CA ALA A 207 8.55 8.33 -32.53
C ALA A 207 8.49 6.81 -32.71
N LEU A 208 9.55 6.19 -33.24
CA LEU A 208 9.60 4.75 -33.54
C LEU A 208 9.40 3.86 -32.30
N PRO A 209 10.07 4.09 -31.15
CA PRO A 209 9.79 3.32 -29.94
C PRO A 209 8.33 3.46 -29.48
N LEU A 210 7.73 4.65 -29.62
CA LEU A 210 6.32 4.86 -29.25
C LEU A 210 5.38 4.09 -30.18
N THR A 211 5.64 4.06 -31.49
CA THR A 211 4.88 3.25 -32.44
C THR A 211 4.99 1.76 -32.12
N TRP A 212 6.17 1.28 -31.71
CA TRP A 212 6.35 -0.12 -31.30
C TRP A 212 5.51 -0.48 -30.07
N ILE A 213 5.47 0.40 -29.06
CA ILE A 213 4.63 0.20 -27.87
C ILE A 213 3.15 0.18 -28.28
N ASP A 214 2.72 1.11 -29.13
CA ASP A 214 1.33 1.20 -29.58
C ASP A 214 0.88 -0.06 -30.34
N GLN A 215 1.75 -0.60 -31.20
CA GLN A 215 1.53 -1.88 -31.87
C GLN A 215 1.43 -3.04 -30.86
N SER A 216 2.33 -3.08 -29.87
CA SER A 216 2.34 -4.13 -28.84
C SER A 216 1.07 -4.09 -27.99
N LEU A 217 0.58 -2.91 -27.63
CA LEU A 217 -0.65 -2.75 -26.86
C LEU A 217 -1.92 -3.04 -27.67
N SER A 218 -1.87 -2.84 -28.98
CA SER A 218 -2.99 -3.15 -29.88
C SER A 218 -3.33 -4.63 -29.89
N GLU A 219 -2.34 -5.52 -29.64
CA GLU A 219 -2.57 -6.97 -29.51
C GLU A 219 -3.50 -7.33 -28.34
N SER A 220 -3.52 -6.50 -27.29
CA SER A 220 -4.40 -6.63 -26.13
C SER A 220 -5.56 -5.62 -26.12
N GLY A 221 -5.77 -4.89 -27.22
CA GLY A 221 -6.85 -3.89 -27.34
C GLY A 221 -6.68 -2.67 -26.42
N GLN A 222 -5.45 -2.37 -25.99
CA GLN A 222 -5.13 -1.23 -25.12
C GLN A 222 -4.42 -0.13 -25.90
N THR A 223 -4.42 1.09 -25.37
CA THR A 223 -3.66 2.21 -25.93
C THR A 223 -2.74 2.85 -24.89
N ILE A 224 -1.72 3.57 -25.37
CA ILE A 224 -0.80 4.32 -24.49
C ILE A 224 -1.59 5.31 -23.62
N ASP A 225 -2.55 6.04 -24.19
CA ASP A 225 -3.31 7.05 -23.45
C ASP A 225 -4.21 6.43 -22.36
N GLN A 226 -4.80 5.25 -22.61
CA GLN A 226 -5.54 4.51 -21.59
C GLN A 226 -4.63 4.09 -20.43
N LEU A 227 -3.43 3.57 -20.71
CA LEU A 227 -2.48 3.17 -19.68
C LEU A 227 -1.90 4.36 -18.91
N VAL A 228 -1.67 5.50 -19.57
CA VAL A 228 -1.28 6.76 -18.92
C VAL A 228 -2.39 7.23 -17.97
N GLN A 229 -3.65 7.23 -18.41
CA GLN A 229 -4.78 7.62 -17.56
C GLN A 229 -4.96 6.67 -16.38
N SER A 230 -4.84 5.35 -16.62
CA SER A 230 -4.88 4.35 -15.55
C SER A 230 -3.78 4.58 -14.52
N GLU A 231 -2.55 4.86 -14.97
CA GLU A 231 -1.44 5.13 -14.06
C GLU A 231 -1.67 6.37 -13.19
N ASN A 232 -2.21 7.45 -13.77
CA ASN A 232 -2.53 8.66 -13.02
C ASN A 232 -3.60 8.40 -11.94
N GLN A 233 -4.65 7.64 -12.28
CA GLN A 233 -5.69 7.26 -11.32
C GLN A 233 -5.12 6.37 -10.20
N GLN A 234 -4.27 5.41 -10.55
CA GLN A 234 -3.65 4.52 -9.58
C GLN A 234 -2.66 5.25 -8.66
N GLN A 235 -1.91 6.25 -9.15
CA GLN A 235 -1.04 7.07 -8.31
C GLN A 235 -1.84 7.97 -7.36
N ALA A 236 -2.92 8.58 -7.84
CA ALA A 236 -3.82 9.35 -7.00
C ALA A 236 -4.44 8.46 -5.90
N GLY A 237 -4.88 7.25 -6.25
CA GLY A 237 -5.39 6.27 -5.29
C GLY A 237 -4.36 5.91 -4.22
N ASP A 238 -3.14 5.56 -4.61
CA ASP A 238 -2.07 5.25 -3.66
C ASP A 238 -1.75 6.41 -2.71
N GLN A 239 -1.74 7.65 -3.23
CA GLN A 239 -1.49 8.84 -2.42
C GLN A 239 -2.60 9.04 -1.38
N VAL A 240 -3.86 8.89 -1.77
CA VAL A 240 -5.00 8.97 -0.86
C VAL A 240 -4.92 7.86 0.20
N SER A 241 -4.65 6.61 -0.19
CA SER A 241 -4.58 5.50 0.76
C SER A 241 -3.45 5.66 1.79
N ILE A 242 -2.24 6.12 1.40
CA ILE A 242 -1.17 6.41 2.38
C ILE A 242 -1.60 7.57 3.28
N SER A 243 -2.13 8.65 2.71
CA SER A 243 -2.60 9.81 3.48
C SER A 243 -3.64 9.42 4.53
N ASN A 244 -4.63 8.62 4.15
CA ASN A 244 -5.64 8.07 5.04
C ASN A 244 -5.03 7.23 6.15
N CYS A 245 -4.08 6.33 5.84
CA CYS A 245 -3.43 5.53 6.86
C CYS A 245 -2.66 6.38 7.87
N ILE A 246 -1.90 7.39 7.40
CA ILE A 246 -1.17 8.31 8.26
C ILE A 246 -2.14 9.11 9.14
N GLY A 247 -3.24 9.60 8.57
CA GLY A 247 -4.31 10.25 9.31
C GLY A 247 -4.88 9.36 10.40
N SER A 248 -5.21 8.11 10.07
CA SER A 248 -5.72 7.11 11.02
C SER A 248 -4.74 6.84 12.15
N LEU A 249 -3.44 6.68 11.86
CA LEU A 249 -2.44 6.51 12.91
C LEU A 249 -2.42 7.69 13.90
N ARG A 250 -2.60 8.92 13.41
CA ARG A 250 -2.68 10.11 14.27
C ARG A 250 -3.98 10.13 15.09
N VAL A 251 -5.11 9.75 14.50
CA VAL A 251 -6.39 9.61 15.22
C VAL A 251 -6.24 8.58 16.35
N LEU A 252 -5.63 7.42 16.10
CA LEU A 252 -5.44 6.39 17.12
C LEU A 252 -4.57 6.84 18.30
N VAL A 253 -3.70 7.83 18.11
CA VAL A 253 -2.89 8.45 19.17
C VAL A 253 -3.68 9.51 19.93
N ALA A 254 -4.53 10.28 19.25
CA ALA A 254 -5.25 11.41 19.83
C ALA A 254 -6.58 11.02 20.52
N MET A 255 -7.15 9.87 20.15
CA MET A 255 -8.46 9.43 20.64
C MET A 255 -8.44 9.08 22.13
N ASP A 256 -9.46 9.56 22.86
CA ASP A 256 -9.73 9.11 24.23
C ASP A 256 -10.40 7.73 24.19
N TRP A 257 -9.58 6.71 24.41
CA TRP A 257 -10.04 5.33 24.41
C TRP A 257 -10.89 4.96 25.61
N GLN A 258 -10.77 5.69 26.72
CA GLN A 258 -11.63 5.47 27.87
C GLN A 258 -13.05 5.93 27.54
N GLU A 259 -13.20 7.17 27.04
CA GLU A 259 -14.49 7.70 26.60
C GLU A 259 -15.14 6.80 25.54
N PHE A 260 -14.35 6.31 24.58
CA PHE A 260 -14.84 5.37 23.58
C PHE A 260 -15.38 4.08 24.19
N VAL A 261 -14.66 3.44 25.11
CA VAL A 261 -15.10 2.19 25.73
C VAL A 261 -16.34 2.42 26.58
N GLU A 262 -16.41 3.52 27.36
CA GLU A 262 -17.58 3.88 28.16
C GLU A 262 -18.83 4.06 27.30
N ASN A 263 -18.69 4.73 26.15
CA ASN A 263 -19.80 4.96 25.22
C ASN A 263 -20.26 3.68 24.49
N MET A 264 -19.34 2.76 24.19
CA MET A 264 -19.63 1.55 23.40
C MET A 264 -19.98 0.34 24.28
N SER A 265 -19.69 0.39 25.57
CA SER A 265 -20.02 -0.69 26.49
C SER A 265 -21.54 -0.79 26.64
N VAL A 266 -22.11 -1.92 26.24
CA VAL A 266 -23.47 -2.27 26.62
C VAL A 266 -23.42 -2.67 28.10
N VAL A 267 -23.94 -1.81 28.97
CA VAL A 267 -24.04 -2.10 30.41
C VAL A 267 -25.00 -3.28 30.58
N GLU A 268 -24.54 -4.38 31.16
CA GLU A 268 -25.43 -5.37 31.80
C GLU A 268 -25.95 -4.84 33.14
#